data_AF-A0A081NW25-F1
#
_entry.id   AF-A0A081NW25-F1
#
_cell.length_a   1.000
_cell.length_b   1.000
_cell.length_c   1.000
_cell.angle_alpha   90.00
_cell.angle_beta   90.00
_cell.angle_gamma   90.00
#
_symmetry.space_group_name_H-M   'P 1'
#
loop_
_entity.id
_entity.type
_entity.pdbx_description
1 polymer ?
#
loop_
_entity_poly.entity_id
_entity_poly.type
_entity_poly.pdbx_seq_one_letter_code
_entity_poly.pdbx_strand_id
1 'polypeptide(L)'
;MSHAEVLQNHPVRDKIRECNQVISEISKMDGITADQELQMNRIHTVLNVLNTIIEKTDPFLLATNTIDNISNNVQNITSYLVDFKNSCNNAQIINALSYVDSLCNSLGMIYFPLKENEIDSIRDSAISFRQSLAQHLRHTSKEAEETWELIKTNREEIDSLAGSISSEQQRLTNILSSIQREYDNIEATRKKRFENFLEELNDSQQNEFNKLMVKFKEQSDQIENDREVHRLNAEEILHDLGSYSEKAKQILGTLSIDSHAAGYKREADRAWRTKIVFYTITGLLFVLLMISAYWNSLHSTAQFTWQSFASKWTVTIAIGAAVTYFARQAARQEQIERENRNMQLQIATIDPYIEIFEEDERKEIKKQLVDRIFTGVRPESSKDSEKNLGISPIDLPKLIDSVGNVIKINNK
;
A
#
# COMPACT_ATOMS: atom_id res chain seq x y z
N MET A 1 -19.45 12.36 -94.08
CA MET A 1 -19.80 11.05 -93.50
C MET A 1 -21.28 10.81 -93.71
N SER A 2 -21.65 9.69 -94.31
CA SER A 2 -23.05 9.27 -94.40
C SER A 2 -23.58 8.97 -92.98
N HIS A 3 -24.88 9.17 -92.72
CA HIS A 3 -25.53 8.84 -91.43
C HIS A 3 -25.21 7.40 -90.97
N ALA A 4 -25.13 6.47 -91.93
CA ALA A 4 -24.75 5.06 -91.68
C ALA A 4 -23.29 4.88 -91.22
N GLU A 5 -22.38 5.74 -91.67
CA GLU A 5 -20.94 5.68 -91.36
C GLU A 5 -20.65 6.22 -89.94
N VAL A 6 -21.45 7.19 -89.49
CA VAL A 6 -21.41 7.73 -88.11
C VAL A 6 -21.93 6.69 -87.11
N LEU A 7 -22.97 5.94 -87.48
CA LEU A 7 -23.57 4.93 -86.60
C LEU A 7 -22.79 3.61 -86.56
N GLN A 8 -22.12 3.22 -87.65
CA GLN A 8 -21.23 2.05 -87.65
C GLN A 8 -20.00 2.21 -86.73
N ASN A 9 -19.47 3.43 -86.61
CA ASN A 9 -18.29 3.74 -85.79
C ASN A 9 -18.65 4.30 -84.40
N HIS A 10 -19.90 4.14 -83.97
CA HIS A 10 -20.37 4.74 -82.72
C HIS A 10 -19.76 4.03 -81.48
N PRO A 11 -19.27 4.77 -80.45
CA PRO A 11 -18.52 4.21 -79.32
C PRO A 11 -19.35 3.37 -78.33
N VAL A 12 -20.66 3.24 -78.55
CA VAL A 12 -21.58 2.53 -77.64
C VAL A 12 -21.18 1.07 -77.41
N ARG A 13 -20.67 0.37 -78.44
CA ARG A 13 -20.25 -1.04 -78.30
C ARG A 13 -19.03 -1.18 -77.41
N ASP A 14 -18.07 -0.27 -77.56
CA ASP A 14 -16.87 -0.26 -76.71
C ASP A 14 -17.24 0.02 -75.25
N LYS A 15 -18.16 0.95 -75.01
CA LYS A 15 -18.67 1.25 -73.66
C LYS A 15 -19.43 0.08 -73.03
N ILE A 16 -20.24 -0.65 -73.79
CA ILE A 16 -20.92 -1.86 -73.28
C ILE A 16 -19.90 -2.91 -72.87
N ARG A 17 -18.86 -3.12 -73.70
CA ARG A 17 -17.77 -4.06 -73.39
C ARG A 17 -17.01 -3.64 -72.12
N GLU A 18 -16.67 -2.36 -72.00
CA GLU A 18 -16.03 -1.80 -70.80
C GLU A 18 -16.89 -2.02 -69.56
N CYS A 19 -18.18 -1.72 -69.64
CA CYS A 19 -19.11 -1.93 -68.52
C CYS A 19 -19.18 -3.40 -68.10
N ASN A 20 -19.26 -4.33 -69.06
CA ASN A 20 -19.27 -5.77 -68.77
C ASN A 20 -17.93 -6.24 -68.17
N GLN A 21 -16.81 -5.65 -68.56
CA GLN A 21 -15.51 -5.93 -67.94
C GLN A 21 -15.50 -5.49 -66.47
N VAL A 22 -15.97 -4.26 -66.17
CA VAL A 22 -16.07 -3.75 -64.80
C VAL A 22 -16.97 -4.66 -63.94
N ILE A 23 -18.09 -5.13 -64.48
CA ILE A 23 -18.96 -6.10 -63.81
C ILE A 23 -18.19 -7.38 -63.47
N SER A 24 -17.46 -7.96 -64.43
CA SER A 24 -16.68 -9.18 -64.22
C SER A 24 -15.57 -9.00 -63.17
N GLU A 25 -14.97 -7.82 -63.10
CA GLU A 25 -13.97 -7.49 -62.09
C GLU A 25 -14.59 -7.36 -60.70
N ILE A 26 -15.77 -6.73 -60.60
CA ILE A 26 -16.51 -6.63 -59.35
C ILE A 26 -16.91 -8.02 -58.86
N SER A 27 -17.46 -8.90 -59.71
CA SER A 27 -17.82 -10.28 -59.32
C SER A 27 -16.66 -11.14 -58.78
N LYS A 28 -15.40 -10.70 -58.91
CA LYS A 28 -14.22 -11.37 -58.36
C LYS A 28 -13.72 -10.77 -57.04
N MET A 29 -14.34 -9.69 -56.56
CA MET A 29 -13.98 -9.05 -55.30
C MET A 29 -14.52 -9.85 -54.11
N ASP A 30 -13.70 -9.98 -53.07
CA ASP A 30 -14.13 -10.54 -51.78
C ASP A 30 -15.02 -9.54 -51.02
N GLY A 31 -16.06 -10.03 -50.34
CA GLY A 31 -16.93 -9.22 -49.49
C GLY A 31 -18.16 -8.62 -50.18
N ILE A 32 -18.46 -9.02 -51.42
CA ILE A 32 -19.72 -8.68 -52.08
C ILE A 32 -20.86 -9.45 -51.42
N THR A 33 -21.93 -8.73 -51.07
CA THR A 33 -23.11 -9.35 -50.48
C THR A 33 -23.96 -10.04 -51.56
N ALA A 34 -24.73 -11.04 -51.15
CA ALA A 34 -25.66 -11.74 -52.04
C ALA A 34 -26.64 -10.80 -52.78
N ASP A 35 -27.08 -9.71 -52.12
CA ASP A 35 -27.96 -8.69 -52.72
C ASP A 35 -27.23 -7.87 -53.81
N GLN A 36 -25.97 -7.51 -53.56
CA GLN A 36 -25.15 -6.78 -54.53
C GLN A 36 -24.84 -7.63 -55.77
N GLU A 37 -24.58 -8.92 -55.59
CA GLU A 37 -24.37 -9.85 -56.70
C GLU A 37 -25.62 -9.99 -57.58
N LEU A 38 -26.80 -10.12 -56.95
CA LEU A 38 -28.08 -10.15 -57.66
C LEU A 38 -28.32 -8.87 -58.47
N GLN A 39 -28.07 -7.70 -57.88
CA GLN A 39 -28.22 -6.42 -58.55
C GLN A 39 -27.25 -6.29 -59.74
N MET A 40 -26.01 -6.77 -59.59
CA MET A 40 -25.02 -6.79 -60.67
C MET A 40 -25.43 -7.71 -61.82
N ASN A 41 -25.98 -8.89 -61.50
CA ASN A 41 -26.51 -9.82 -62.49
C ASN A 41 -27.65 -9.19 -63.32
N ARG A 42 -28.52 -8.39 -62.70
CA ARG A 42 -29.55 -7.64 -63.44
C ARG A 42 -28.95 -6.65 -64.44
N ILE A 43 -27.94 -5.88 -64.02
CA ILE A 43 -27.25 -4.91 -64.90
C ILE A 43 -26.63 -5.64 -66.09
N HIS A 44 -25.90 -6.74 -65.84
CA HIS A 44 -25.29 -7.57 -66.87
C HIS A 44 -26.32 -8.15 -67.85
N THR A 45 -27.45 -8.65 -67.36
CA THR A 45 -28.53 -9.16 -68.21
C THR A 45 -29.08 -8.09 -69.15
N VAL A 46 -29.35 -6.87 -68.65
CA VAL A 46 -29.88 -5.79 -69.49
C VAL A 46 -28.85 -5.33 -70.54
N LEU A 47 -27.57 -5.27 -70.19
CA LEU A 47 -26.50 -4.93 -71.12
C LEU A 47 -26.33 -5.98 -72.24
N ASN A 48 -26.50 -7.27 -71.93
CA ASN A 48 -26.46 -8.33 -72.95
C ASN A 48 -27.64 -8.25 -73.93
N VAL A 49 -28.84 -7.94 -73.42
CA VAL A 49 -30.01 -7.67 -74.27
C VAL A 49 -29.77 -6.45 -75.15
N LEU A 50 -29.22 -5.37 -74.59
CA LEU A 50 -28.87 -4.15 -75.32
C LEU A 50 -27.86 -4.42 -76.44
N ASN A 51 -26.80 -5.18 -76.16
CA ASN A 51 -25.80 -5.54 -77.17
C ASN A 51 -26.45 -6.32 -78.33
N THR A 52 -27.31 -7.29 -78.01
CA THR A 52 -28.04 -8.09 -79.02
C THR A 52 -28.90 -7.22 -79.93
N ILE A 53 -29.56 -6.19 -79.38
CA ILE A 53 -30.41 -5.27 -80.15
C ILE A 53 -29.56 -4.36 -81.06
N ILE A 54 -28.46 -3.81 -80.54
CA ILE A 54 -27.56 -2.92 -81.31
C ILE A 54 -26.83 -3.67 -82.43
N GLU A 55 -26.51 -4.96 -82.25
CA GLU A 55 -25.88 -5.77 -83.29
C GLU A 55 -26.79 -5.99 -84.51
N LYS A 56 -28.11 -6.03 -84.29
CA LYS A 56 -29.09 -6.48 -85.28
C LYS A 56 -29.93 -5.38 -85.91
N THR A 57 -29.90 -4.18 -85.34
CA THR A 57 -30.65 -3.04 -85.87
C THR A 57 -29.92 -2.44 -87.08
N ASP A 58 -30.65 -2.15 -88.16
CA ASP A 58 -30.09 -1.44 -89.31
C ASP A 58 -29.63 -0.03 -88.88
N PRO A 59 -28.35 0.34 -89.06
CA PRO A 59 -27.84 1.67 -88.75
C PRO A 59 -28.66 2.79 -89.39
N PHE A 60 -29.28 2.57 -90.55
CA PHE A 60 -30.10 3.59 -91.21
C PHE A 60 -31.41 3.90 -90.46
N LEU A 61 -31.94 2.94 -89.71
CA LEU A 61 -33.20 3.07 -88.96
C LEU A 61 -32.99 3.57 -87.53
N LEU A 62 -31.73 3.72 -87.10
CA LEU A 62 -31.38 4.23 -85.78
C LEU A 62 -31.29 5.75 -85.79
N ALA A 63 -32.01 6.37 -84.87
CA ALA A 63 -31.89 7.80 -84.61
C ALA A 63 -30.63 8.06 -83.76
N THR A 64 -29.82 9.05 -84.17
CA THR A 64 -28.55 9.38 -83.51
C THR A 64 -28.73 9.78 -82.04
N ASN A 65 -29.79 10.53 -81.73
CA ASN A 65 -30.11 10.90 -80.36
C ASN A 65 -30.39 9.68 -79.45
N THR A 66 -31.03 8.62 -79.97
CA THR A 66 -31.32 7.40 -79.21
C THR A 66 -30.03 6.65 -78.88
N ILE A 67 -29.11 6.52 -79.85
CA ILE A 67 -27.84 5.83 -79.61
C ILE A 67 -26.90 6.65 -78.71
N ASP A 68 -26.92 7.97 -78.82
CA ASP A 68 -26.19 8.88 -77.92
C ASP A 68 -26.71 8.76 -76.48
N ASN A 69 -28.03 8.76 -76.29
CA ASN A 69 -28.65 8.59 -74.98
C ASN A 69 -28.31 7.23 -74.36
N ILE A 70 -28.35 6.15 -75.15
CA ILE A 70 -27.92 4.82 -74.70
C ILE A 70 -26.44 4.84 -74.29
N SER A 71 -25.57 5.43 -75.11
CA SER A 71 -24.13 5.53 -74.85
C SER A 71 -23.82 6.34 -73.59
N ASN A 72 -24.58 7.40 -73.32
CA ASN A 72 -24.46 8.18 -72.10
C ASN A 72 -24.95 7.42 -70.86
N ASN A 73 -26.07 6.70 -70.96
CA ASN A 73 -26.57 5.88 -69.87
C ASN A 73 -25.62 4.74 -69.53
N VAL A 74 -25.05 4.05 -70.54
CA VAL A 74 -24.01 3.02 -70.33
C VAL A 74 -22.78 3.63 -69.65
N GLN A 75 -22.32 4.80 -70.10
CA GLN A 75 -21.18 5.49 -69.47
C GLN A 75 -21.44 5.82 -68.00
N ASN A 76 -22.64 6.28 -67.66
CA ASN A 76 -23.01 6.59 -66.29
C ASN A 76 -23.03 5.32 -65.44
N ILE A 77 -23.61 4.22 -65.94
CA ILE A 77 -23.58 2.91 -65.27
C ILE A 77 -22.12 2.50 -65.01
N THR A 78 -21.26 2.55 -66.03
CA THR A 78 -19.84 2.21 -65.88
C THR A 78 -19.16 3.06 -64.80
N SER A 79 -19.42 4.37 -64.80
CA SER A 79 -18.83 5.30 -63.82
C SER A 79 -19.24 4.96 -62.38
N TYR A 80 -20.53 4.71 -62.15
CA TYR A 80 -21.03 4.29 -60.83
C TYR A 80 -20.51 2.92 -60.40
N LEU A 81 -20.33 1.99 -61.34
CA LEU A 81 -19.75 0.68 -61.04
C LEU A 81 -18.27 0.77 -60.69
N VAL A 82 -17.51 1.64 -61.37
CA VAL A 82 -16.11 1.94 -61.01
C VAL A 82 -16.03 2.58 -59.63
N ASP A 83 -16.92 3.52 -59.31
CA ASP A 83 -16.98 4.12 -57.98
C ASP A 83 -17.36 3.10 -56.90
N PHE A 84 -18.29 2.18 -57.21
CA PHE A 84 -18.62 1.07 -56.32
C PHE A 84 -17.39 0.18 -56.07
N LYS A 85 -16.67 -0.21 -57.13
CA LYS A 85 -15.45 -1.03 -57.03
C LYS A 85 -14.40 -0.43 -56.09
N ASN A 86 -14.30 0.91 -56.05
CA ASN A 86 -13.33 1.61 -55.22
C ASN A 86 -13.82 1.88 -53.79
N SER A 87 -15.11 2.11 -53.60
CA SER A 87 -15.68 2.60 -52.32
C SER A 87 -16.50 1.58 -51.54
N CYS A 88 -16.91 0.49 -52.19
CA CYS A 88 -17.88 -0.50 -51.71
C CYS A 88 -19.21 0.11 -51.21
N ASN A 89 -19.56 1.33 -51.66
CA ASN A 89 -20.76 2.03 -51.23
C ASN A 89 -22.00 1.57 -52.03
N ASN A 90 -22.96 0.95 -51.34
CA ASN A 90 -24.17 0.41 -51.95
C ASN A 90 -25.03 1.44 -52.69
N ALA A 91 -24.94 2.72 -52.32
CA ALA A 91 -25.65 3.79 -53.03
C ALA A 91 -25.25 3.88 -54.51
N GLN A 92 -24.02 3.49 -54.86
CA GLN A 92 -23.54 3.55 -56.24
C GLN A 92 -24.17 2.48 -57.13
N ILE A 93 -24.45 1.28 -56.60
CA ILE A 93 -25.19 0.26 -57.36
C ILE A 93 -26.63 0.72 -57.59
N ILE A 94 -27.27 1.32 -56.58
CA ILE A 94 -28.63 1.86 -56.71
C ILE A 94 -28.70 2.97 -57.78
N ASN A 95 -27.70 3.85 -57.81
CA ASN A 95 -27.59 4.87 -58.86
C ASN A 95 -27.40 4.24 -60.24
N ALA A 96 -26.52 3.25 -60.37
CA ALA A 96 -26.33 2.50 -61.62
C ALA A 96 -27.64 1.85 -62.11
N LEU A 97 -28.42 1.24 -61.20
CA LEU A 97 -29.71 0.62 -61.52
C LEU A 97 -30.74 1.63 -62.06
N SER A 98 -30.72 2.87 -61.58
CA SER A 98 -31.61 3.94 -62.10
C SER A 98 -31.31 4.28 -63.56
N TYR A 99 -30.03 4.22 -63.96
CA TYR A 99 -29.64 4.38 -65.37
C TYR A 99 -29.93 3.11 -66.20
N VAL A 100 -29.93 1.92 -65.59
CA VAL A 100 -30.43 0.70 -66.24
C VAL A 100 -31.92 0.79 -66.55
N ASP A 101 -32.73 1.35 -65.65
CA ASP A 101 -34.15 1.59 -65.92
C ASP A 101 -34.35 2.60 -67.06
N SER A 102 -33.50 3.63 -67.10
CA SER A 102 -33.46 4.60 -68.19
C SER A 102 -33.03 3.97 -69.54
N LEU A 103 -32.13 2.98 -69.51
CA LEU A 103 -31.78 2.18 -70.68
C LEU A 103 -32.96 1.34 -71.18
N CYS A 104 -33.68 0.66 -70.28
CA CYS A 104 -34.87 -0.12 -70.65
C CYS A 104 -35.93 0.74 -71.36
N ASN A 105 -36.13 1.97 -70.91
CA ASN A 105 -37.02 2.92 -71.59
C ASN A 105 -36.52 3.30 -72.99
N SER A 106 -35.20 3.54 -73.13
CA SER A 106 -34.58 3.88 -74.41
C SER A 106 -34.61 2.71 -75.41
N LEU A 107 -34.50 1.47 -74.91
CA LEU A 107 -34.63 0.25 -75.70
C LEU A 107 -36.01 0.11 -76.35
N GLY A 108 -37.08 0.53 -75.66
CA GLY A 108 -38.43 0.53 -76.21
C GLY A 108 -38.63 1.44 -77.42
N MET A 109 -37.67 2.33 -77.71
CA MET A 109 -37.73 3.26 -78.85
C MET A 109 -36.98 2.75 -80.09
N ILE A 110 -36.30 1.61 -80.01
CA ILE A 110 -35.60 1.01 -81.14
C ILE A 110 -36.51 0.01 -81.84
N TYR A 111 -36.73 0.22 -83.15
CA TYR A 111 -37.44 -0.75 -83.99
C TYR A 111 -36.45 -1.78 -84.52
N PHE A 112 -36.60 -3.03 -84.09
CA PHE A 112 -35.83 -4.16 -84.64
C PHE A 112 -36.77 -5.36 -84.88
N PRO A 113 -36.59 -6.11 -85.98
CA PRO A 113 -37.39 -7.30 -86.23
C PRO A 113 -36.95 -8.43 -85.30
N LEU A 114 -37.82 -8.88 -84.40
CA LEU A 114 -37.58 -10.09 -83.60
C LEU A 114 -37.86 -11.34 -84.44
N LYS A 115 -36.87 -12.25 -84.53
CA LYS A 115 -37.04 -13.61 -85.02
C LYS A 115 -37.37 -14.57 -83.86
N GLU A 116 -37.98 -15.71 -84.17
CA GLU A 116 -38.45 -16.70 -83.17
C GLU A 116 -37.34 -17.20 -82.23
N ASN A 117 -36.12 -17.39 -82.76
CA ASN A 117 -34.93 -17.78 -81.98
C ASN A 117 -34.38 -16.70 -81.04
N GLU A 118 -34.87 -15.46 -81.11
CA GLU A 118 -34.38 -14.33 -80.30
C GLU A 118 -35.23 -14.11 -79.06
N ILE A 119 -36.49 -14.56 -79.10
CA ILE A 119 -37.36 -14.69 -77.94
C ILE A 119 -36.74 -15.67 -76.94
N ASP A 120 -36.06 -16.72 -77.43
CA ASP A 120 -35.39 -17.71 -76.59
C ASP A 120 -34.19 -17.11 -75.84
N SER A 121 -33.36 -16.26 -76.46
CA SER A 121 -32.21 -15.64 -75.77
C SER A 121 -32.60 -14.68 -74.62
N ILE A 122 -33.68 -13.91 -74.83
CA ILE A 122 -34.24 -13.05 -73.77
C ILE A 122 -34.86 -13.92 -72.66
N ARG A 123 -35.54 -15.01 -73.04
CA ARG A 123 -36.11 -15.98 -72.10
C ARG A 123 -35.02 -16.64 -71.26
N ASP A 124 -33.92 -17.08 -71.88
CA ASP A 124 -32.79 -17.71 -71.21
C ASP A 124 -32.15 -16.75 -70.20
N SER A 125 -31.95 -15.49 -70.59
CA SER A 125 -31.44 -14.44 -69.70
C SER A 125 -32.34 -14.21 -68.47
N ALA A 126 -33.66 -14.20 -68.66
CA ALA A 126 -34.63 -14.08 -67.57
C ALA A 126 -34.65 -15.34 -66.69
N ILE A 127 -34.45 -16.53 -67.28
CA ILE A 127 -34.34 -17.81 -66.55
C ILE A 127 -33.08 -17.81 -65.68
N SER A 128 -31.92 -17.41 -66.22
CA SER A 128 -30.66 -17.34 -65.46
C SER A 128 -30.76 -16.38 -64.27
N PHE A 129 -31.37 -15.20 -64.45
CA PHE A 129 -31.61 -14.27 -63.35
C PHE A 129 -32.52 -14.87 -62.27
N ARG A 130 -33.61 -15.53 -62.66
CA ARG A 130 -34.52 -16.20 -61.71
C ARG A 130 -33.83 -17.35 -60.95
N GLN A 131 -32.94 -18.09 -61.62
CA GLN A 131 -32.15 -19.15 -61.00
C GLN A 131 -31.18 -18.58 -59.95
N SER A 132 -30.45 -17.50 -60.28
CA SER A 132 -29.58 -16.80 -59.33
C SER A 132 -30.37 -16.28 -58.12
N LEU A 133 -31.53 -15.64 -58.34
CA LEU A 133 -32.40 -15.17 -57.27
C LEU A 133 -32.86 -16.32 -56.35
N ALA A 134 -33.29 -17.44 -56.93
CA ALA A 134 -33.71 -18.62 -56.17
C ALA A 134 -32.56 -19.21 -55.34
N GLN A 135 -31.34 -19.21 -55.87
CA GLN A 135 -30.15 -19.66 -55.15
C GLN A 135 -29.83 -18.75 -53.96
N HIS A 136 -29.86 -17.43 -54.15
CA HIS A 136 -29.63 -16.47 -53.07
C HIS A 136 -30.68 -16.58 -51.96
N LEU A 137 -31.95 -16.76 -52.32
CA LEU A 137 -33.04 -16.93 -51.36
C LEU A 137 -32.84 -18.20 -50.51
N ARG A 138 -32.40 -19.30 -51.14
CA ARG A 138 -32.05 -20.54 -50.42
C ARG A 138 -30.84 -20.35 -49.51
N HIS A 139 -29.79 -19.68 -49.98
CA HIS A 139 -28.61 -19.42 -49.17
C HIS A 139 -28.93 -18.58 -47.93
N THR A 140 -29.63 -17.47 -48.13
CA THR A 140 -30.05 -16.56 -47.05
C THR A 140 -30.95 -17.27 -46.04
N SER A 141 -31.87 -18.12 -46.52
CA SER A 141 -32.74 -18.91 -45.64
C SER A 141 -31.93 -19.90 -44.80
N LYS A 142 -30.90 -20.53 -45.37
CA LYS A 142 -30.02 -21.47 -44.66
C LYS A 142 -29.16 -20.77 -43.61
N GLU A 143 -28.58 -19.62 -43.97
CA GLU A 143 -27.81 -18.80 -43.02
C GLU A 143 -28.68 -18.32 -41.85
N ALA A 144 -29.94 -17.95 -42.12
CA ALA A 144 -30.88 -17.57 -41.08
C ALA A 144 -31.20 -18.74 -40.13
N GLU A 145 -31.36 -19.95 -40.67
CA GLU A 145 -31.58 -21.17 -39.87
C GLU A 145 -30.35 -21.54 -39.03
N GLU A 146 -29.16 -21.50 -39.62
CA GLU A 146 -27.89 -21.73 -38.90
C GLU A 146 -27.67 -20.70 -37.79
N THR A 147 -27.95 -19.42 -38.07
CA THR A 147 -27.86 -18.35 -37.06
C THR A 147 -28.87 -18.57 -35.92
N TRP A 148 -30.07 -19.05 -36.24
CA TRP A 148 -31.09 -19.33 -35.23
C TRP A 148 -30.69 -20.49 -34.32
N GLU A 149 -30.11 -21.57 -34.87
CA GLU A 149 -29.56 -22.67 -34.08
C GLU A 149 -28.40 -22.19 -33.19
N LEU A 150 -27.48 -21.36 -33.70
CA LEU A 150 -26.42 -20.76 -32.88
C LEU A 150 -26.98 -19.91 -31.72
N ILE A 151 -28.01 -19.09 -31.98
CA ILE A 151 -28.68 -18.30 -30.94
C ILE A 151 -29.29 -19.21 -29.88
N LYS A 152 -29.93 -20.30 -30.30
CA LYS A 152 -30.54 -21.28 -29.40
C LYS A 152 -29.49 -21.97 -28.54
N THR A 153 -28.40 -22.47 -29.12
CA THR A 153 -27.29 -23.09 -28.37
C THR A 153 -26.67 -22.11 -27.39
N ASN A 154 -26.36 -20.88 -27.81
CA ASN A 154 -25.81 -19.86 -26.92
C ASN A 154 -26.74 -19.54 -25.75
N ARG A 155 -28.06 -19.56 -25.97
CA ARG A 155 -29.04 -19.36 -24.89
C ARG A 155 -29.00 -20.50 -23.88
N GLU A 156 -28.94 -21.75 -24.35
CA GLU A 156 -28.81 -22.92 -23.48
C GLU A 156 -27.52 -22.87 -22.64
N GLU A 157 -26.40 -22.43 -23.23
CA GLU A 157 -25.14 -22.21 -22.53
C GLU A 157 -25.24 -21.09 -21.48
N ILE A 158 -25.89 -19.97 -21.81
CA ILE A 158 -26.13 -18.87 -20.85
C ILE A 158 -26.97 -19.36 -19.67
N ASP A 159 -28.03 -20.11 -19.92
CA ASP A 159 -28.90 -20.65 -18.85
C ASP A 159 -28.12 -21.64 -17.96
N SER A 160 -27.26 -22.47 -18.53
CA SER A 160 -26.36 -23.39 -17.80
C SER A 160 -25.33 -22.64 -16.94
N LEU A 161 -24.71 -21.59 -17.49
CA LEU A 161 -23.78 -20.74 -16.76
C LEU A 161 -24.46 -19.99 -15.61
N ALA A 162 -25.68 -19.46 -15.84
CA ALA A 162 -26.47 -18.82 -14.80
C ALA A 162 -26.79 -19.80 -13.66
N GLY A 163 -27.15 -21.04 -13.98
CA GLY A 163 -27.35 -22.11 -12.99
C GLY A 163 -26.07 -22.41 -12.18
N SER A 164 -24.92 -22.49 -12.85
CA SER A 164 -23.62 -22.71 -12.20
C SER A 164 -23.24 -21.58 -11.25
N ILE A 165 -23.45 -20.32 -11.65
CA ILE A 165 -23.22 -19.14 -10.80
C ILE A 165 -24.12 -19.17 -9.56
N SER A 166 -25.40 -19.51 -9.72
CA SER A 166 -26.33 -19.61 -8.59
C SER A 166 -25.88 -20.70 -7.59
N SER A 167 -25.39 -21.83 -8.08
CA SER A 167 -24.85 -22.91 -7.24
C SER A 167 -23.61 -22.47 -6.46
N GLU A 168 -22.68 -21.77 -7.12
CA GLU A 168 -21.46 -21.28 -6.46
C GLU A 168 -21.76 -20.18 -5.44
N GLN A 169 -22.74 -19.31 -5.69
CA GLN A 169 -23.24 -18.34 -4.70
C GLN A 169 -23.78 -19.02 -3.44
N GLN A 170 -24.56 -20.09 -3.60
CA GLN A 170 -25.05 -20.89 -2.47
C GLN A 170 -23.89 -21.53 -1.71
N ARG A 171 -22.89 -22.05 -2.42
CA ARG A 171 -21.68 -22.63 -1.81
C ARG A 171 -20.88 -21.58 -1.02
N LEU A 172 -20.66 -20.39 -1.57
CA LEU A 172 -19.99 -19.29 -0.87
C LEU A 172 -20.76 -18.85 0.38
N THR A 173 -22.09 -18.78 0.30
CA THR A 173 -22.95 -18.48 1.45
C THR A 173 -22.80 -19.53 2.56
N ASN A 174 -22.73 -20.81 2.19
CA ASN A 174 -22.51 -21.91 3.13
C ASN A 174 -21.11 -21.84 3.77
N ILE A 175 -20.06 -21.55 2.98
CA ILE A 175 -18.70 -21.37 3.48
C ILE A 175 -18.63 -20.19 4.45
N LEU A 176 -19.20 -19.04 4.09
CA LEU A 176 -19.25 -17.86 4.95
C LEU A 176 -19.94 -18.16 6.28
N SER A 177 -21.08 -18.87 6.22
CA SER A 177 -21.80 -19.31 7.42
C SER A 177 -20.96 -20.27 8.28
N SER A 178 -20.18 -21.15 7.65
CA SER A 178 -19.27 -22.06 8.35
C SER A 178 -18.12 -21.31 9.04
N ILE A 179 -17.49 -20.36 8.34
CA ILE A 179 -16.42 -19.51 8.87
C ILE A 179 -16.94 -18.70 10.06
N GLN A 180 -18.14 -18.13 9.96
CA GLN A 180 -18.73 -17.39 11.07
C GLN A 180 -18.91 -18.28 12.32
N ARG A 181 -19.47 -19.48 12.15
CA ARG A 181 -19.63 -20.43 13.27
C ARG A 181 -18.29 -20.85 13.88
N GLU A 182 -17.28 -21.07 13.04
CA GLU A 182 -15.95 -21.45 13.50
C GLU A 182 -15.29 -20.29 14.27
N TYR A 183 -15.41 -19.06 13.77
CA TYR A 183 -14.92 -17.86 14.45
C TYR A 183 -15.59 -17.68 15.82
N ASP A 184 -16.92 -17.78 15.88
CA ASP A 184 -17.68 -17.65 17.14
C ASP A 184 -17.25 -18.73 18.15
N ASN A 185 -17.01 -19.96 17.68
CA ASN A 185 -16.54 -21.06 18.53
C ASN A 185 -15.10 -20.84 19.02
N ILE A 186 -14.20 -20.36 18.15
CA ILE A 186 -12.82 -20.01 18.53
C ILE A 186 -12.83 -18.86 19.54
N GLU A 187 -13.64 -17.83 19.34
CA GLU A 187 -13.76 -16.71 20.27
C GLU A 187 -14.27 -17.17 21.64
N ALA A 188 -15.35 -17.96 21.66
CA ALA A 188 -15.89 -18.54 22.89
C ALA A 188 -14.84 -19.42 23.61
N THR A 189 -14.10 -20.24 22.85
CA THR A 189 -13.04 -21.09 23.39
C THR A 189 -11.87 -20.26 23.95
N ARG A 190 -11.46 -19.20 23.25
CA ARG A 190 -10.39 -18.29 23.71
C ARG A 190 -10.80 -17.57 24.98
N LYS A 191 -12.03 -17.04 25.02
CA LYS A 191 -12.57 -16.37 26.21
C LYS A 191 -12.56 -17.30 27.41
N LYS A 192 -13.07 -18.52 27.26
CA LYS A 192 -13.05 -19.55 28.32
C LYS A 192 -11.62 -19.91 28.76
N ARG A 193 -10.68 -20.08 27.82
CA ARG A 193 -9.28 -20.36 28.14
C ARG A 193 -8.63 -19.20 28.90
N PHE A 194 -8.94 -17.97 28.52
CA PHE A 194 -8.42 -16.77 29.19
C PHE A 194 -8.99 -16.63 30.60
N GLU A 195 -10.28 -16.85 30.78
CA GLU A 195 -10.93 -16.89 32.10
C GLU A 195 -10.28 -17.96 33.00
N ASN A 196 -10.12 -19.18 32.50
CA ASN A 196 -9.43 -20.25 33.25
C ASN A 196 -7.97 -19.89 33.58
N PHE A 197 -7.24 -19.25 32.66
CA PHE A 197 -5.86 -18.82 32.91
C PHE A 197 -5.78 -17.74 33.99
N LEU A 198 -6.73 -16.80 34.03
CA LEU A 198 -6.80 -15.79 35.09
C LEU A 198 -7.09 -16.44 36.46
N GLU A 199 -7.98 -17.44 36.49
CA GLU A 199 -8.28 -18.21 37.70
C GLU A 199 -7.05 -18.98 38.20
N GLU A 200 -6.37 -19.73 37.32
CA GLU A 200 -5.12 -20.43 37.63
C GLU A 200 -4.00 -19.48 38.09
N LEU A 201 -3.86 -18.31 37.46
CA LEU A 201 -2.89 -17.29 37.89
C LEU A 201 -3.21 -16.76 39.28
N ASN A 202 -4.49 -16.49 39.57
CA ASN A 202 -4.91 -15.98 40.87
C ASN A 202 -4.66 -17.01 41.98
N ASP A 203 -5.02 -18.28 41.74
CA ASP A 203 -4.79 -19.38 42.67
C ASP A 203 -3.31 -19.61 42.92
N SER A 204 -2.49 -19.56 41.86
CA SER A 204 -1.03 -19.69 41.97
C SER A 204 -0.42 -18.54 42.78
N GLN A 205 -0.81 -17.29 42.50
CA GLN A 205 -0.36 -16.14 43.28
C GLN A 205 -0.77 -16.22 44.74
N GLN A 206 -2.02 -16.62 45.01
CA GLN A 206 -2.50 -16.78 46.38
C GLN A 206 -1.72 -17.86 47.13
N ASN A 207 -1.41 -18.98 46.47
CA ASN A 207 -0.59 -20.04 47.05
C ASN A 207 0.84 -19.59 47.34
N GLU A 208 1.49 -18.91 46.40
CA GLU A 208 2.84 -18.37 46.62
C GLU A 208 2.86 -17.29 47.70
N PHE A 209 1.84 -16.42 47.76
CA PHE A 209 1.69 -15.44 48.83
C PHE A 209 1.51 -16.12 50.19
N ASN A 210 0.66 -17.15 50.28
CA ASN A 210 0.47 -17.91 51.51
C ASN A 210 1.78 -18.58 51.96
N LYS A 211 2.55 -19.19 51.04
CA LYS A 211 3.87 -19.75 51.34
C LYS A 211 4.85 -18.68 51.85
N LEU A 212 4.87 -17.51 51.23
CA LEU A 212 5.72 -16.40 51.66
C LEU A 212 5.33 -15.93 53.06
N MET A 213 4.02 -15.86 53.36
CA MET A 213 3.56 -15.50 54.70
C MET A 213 3.91 -16.54 55.76
N VAL A 214 3.83 -17.84 55.45
CA VAL A 214 4.28 -18.88 56.38
C VAL A 214 5.77 -18.71 56.69
N LYS A 215 6.61 -18.53 55.66
CA LYS A 215 8.05 -18.28 55.85
C LYS A 215 8.32 -17.00 56.65
N PHE A 216 7.59 -15.93 56.37
CA PHE A 216 7.75 -14.67 57.10
C PHE A 216 7.37 -14.82 58.57
N LYS A 217 6.32 -15.59 58.85
CA LYS A 217 5.90 -15.90 60.23
C LYS A 217 6.94 -16.75 60.94
N GLU A 218 7.44 -17.80 60.30
CA GLU A 218 8.55 -18.62 60.85
C GLU A 218 9.79 -17.77 61.15
N GLN A 219 10.19 -16.88 60.24
CA GLN A 219 11.30 -15.95 60.47
C GLN A 219 11.01 -14.97 61.60
N SER A 220 9.78 -14.44 61.70
CA SER A 220 9.38 -13.55 62.78
C SER A 220 9.44 -14.26 64.14
N ASP A 221 8.96 -15.50 64.22
CA ASP A 221 8.99 -16.31 65.44
C ASP A 221 10.45 -16.64 65.82
N GLN A 222 11.32 -16.91 64.84
CA GLN A 222 12.76 -17.08 65.07
C GLN A 222 13.40 -15.80 65.61
N ILE A 223 13.11 -14.64 65.02
CA ILE A 223 13.63 -13.35 65.50
C ILE A 223 13.15 -13.05 66.91
N GLU A 224 11.89 -13.34 67.25
CA GLU A 224 11.34 -13.16 68.60
C GLU A 224 12.08 -14.05 69.61
N ASN A 225 12.31 -15.31 69.26
CA ASN A 225 13.01 -16.27 70.10
C ASN A 225 14.50 -15.90 70.26
N ASP A 226 15.17 -15.54 69.17
CA ASP A 226 16.54 -15.03 69.18
C ASP A 226 16.65 -13.75 70.00
N ARG A 227 15.66 -12.86 69.92
CA ARG A 227 15.60 -11.63 70.73
C ARG A 227 15.49 -11.96 72.20
N GLU A 228 14.68 -12.95 72.58
CA GLU A 228 14.54 -13.36 73.98
C GLU A 228 15.82 -14.04 74.49
N VAL A 229 16.45 -14.89 73.69
CA VAL A 229 17.78 -15.47 73.98
C VAL A 229 18.82 -14.38 74.13
N HIS A 230 18.86 -13.42 73.20
CA HIS A 230 19.77 -12.27 73.27
C HIS A 230 19.45 -11.35 74.44
N ARG A 231 18.19 -11.22 74.88
CA ARG A 231 17.80 -10.46 76.06
C ARG A 231 18.32 -11.13 77.32
N LEU A 232 18.15 -12.45 77.46
CA LEU A 232 18.66 -13.22 78.58
C LEU A 232 20.20 -13.17 78.63
N ASN A 233 20.86 -13.37 77.49
CA ASN A 233 22.31 -13.22 77.37
C ASN A 233 22.76 -11.78 77.64
N ALA A 234 21.98 -10.76 77.21
CA ALA A 234 22.29 -9.38 77.51
C ALA A 234 22.09 -9.04 78.98
N GLU A 235 21.10 -9.62 79.67
CA GLU A 235 20.93 -9.47 81.12
C GLU A 235 22.08 -10.12 81.88
N GLU A 236 22.54 -11.30 81.45
CA GLU A 236 23.74 -11.96 81.98
C GLU A 236 25.00 -11.12 81.72
N ILE A 237 25.20 -10.68 80.48
CA ILE A 237 26.31 -9.80 80.09
C ILE A 237 26.23 -8.46 80.82
N LEU A 238 25.05 -7.87 81.04
CA LEU A 238 24.86 -6.61 81.78
C LEU A 238 25.05 -6.78 83.28
N HIS A 239 24.74 -7.94 83.83
CA HIS A 239 25.09 -8.30 85.20
C HIS A 239 26.62 -8.38 85.33
N ASP A 240 27.28 -9.05 84.39
CA ASP A 240 28.73 -9.14 84.32
C ASP A 240 29.36 -7.76 84.03
N LEU A 241 28.78 -6.97 83.12
CA LEU A 241 29.18 -5.60 82.81
C LEU A 241 28.85 -4.65 83.96
N GLY A 242 27.87 -4.92 84.81
CA GLY A 242 27.65 -4.18 86.05
C GLY A 242 28.84 -4.41 86.98
N SER A 243 29.31 -5.66 87.07
CA SER A 243 30.51 -6.02 87.82
C SER A 243 31.79 -5.43 87.20
N TYR A 244 31.87 -5.34 85.86
CA TYR A 244 32.98 -4.69 85.15
C TYR A 244 32.84 -3.16 85.09
N SER A 245 31.64 -2.59 85.14
CA SER A 245 31.33 -1.16 85.15
C SER A 245 31.54 -0.59 86.53
N GLU A 246 31.39 -1.35 87.60
CA GLU A 246 31.88 -0.96 88.92
C GLU A 246 33.42 -0.89 88.90
N LYS A 247 34.07 -1.77 88.12
CA LYS A 247 35.52 -1.76 87.86
C LYS A 247 35.96 -0.70 86.82
N ALA A 248 35.10 -0.32 85.88
CA ALA A 248 35.40 0.60 84.77
C ALA A 248 34.86 2.03 84.99
N LYS A 249 33.93 2.24 85.94
CA LYS A 249 33.61 3.57 86.52
C LYS A 249 34.82 4.20 87.18
N GLN A 250 35.82 3.39 87.53
CA GLN A 250 37.14 3.87 87.95
C GLN A 250 38.05 4.28 86.78
N ILE A 251 37.74 3.91 85.53
CA ILE A 251 38.70 3.96 84.42
C ILE A 251 38.30 4.89 83.26
N LEU A 252 37.02 5.06 82.88
CA LEU A 252 36.67 5.77 81.63
C LEU A 252 35.53 6.79 81.77
N GLY A 253 35.81 7.88 82.48
CA GLY A 253 34.98 9.09 82.50
C GLY A 253 35.09 9.99 81.26
N THR A 254 35.33 9.44 80.07
CA THR A 254 35.53 10.23 78.84
C THR A 254 35.27 9.42 77.56
N LEU A 255 34.19 9.69 76.81
CA LEU A 255 34.17 9.55 75.34
C LEU A 255 32.95 10.26 74.70
N SER A 256 33.21 11.29 73.88
CA SER A 256 32.22 12.14 73.16
C SER A 256 32.25 11.93 71.63
N ILE A 257 32.94 10.89 71.14
CA ILE A 257 33.37 10.79 69.73
C ILE A 257 32.37 9.98 68.87
N ASP A 258 31.69 8.97 69.43
CA ASP A 258 30.78 8.09 68.67
C ASP A 258 29.53 8.79 68.11
N SER A 259 29.10 9.90 68.72
CA SER A 259 27.90 10.65 68.28
C SER A 259 28.09 11.34 66.93
N HIS A 260 29.30 11.80 66.61
CA HIS A 260 29.57 12.56 65.39
C HIS A 260 29.72 11.67 64.14
N ALA A 261 30.31 10.48 64.27
CA ALA A 261 30.40 9.52 63.16
C ALA A 261 29.02 9.03 62.68
N ALA A 262 28.06 8.91 63.60
CA ALA A 262 26.67 8.54 63.27
C ALA A 262 25.94 9.60 62.42
N GLY A 263 26.26 10.89 62.61
CA GLY A 263 25.69 11.99 61.82
C GLY A 263 26.07 11.93 60.34
N TYR A 264 27.36 11.71 60.05
CA TYR A 264 27.87 11.59 58.67
C TYR A 264 27.34 10.34 57.95
N LYS A 265 27.15 9.23 58.68
CA LYS A 265 26.50 8.02 58.14
C LYS A 265 25.09 8.31 57.62
N ARG A 266 24.29 9.04 58.39
CA ARG A 266 22.89 9.34 58.05
C ARG A 266 22.76 10.21 56.81
N GLU A 267 23.63 11.22 56.64
CA GLU A 267 23.62 12.06 55.44
C GLU A 267 24.18 11.33 54.21
N ALA A 268 25.15 10.42 54.38
CA ALA A 268 25.61 9.55 53.31
C ALA A 268 24.50 8.58 52.84
N ASP A 269 23.78 7.94 53.78
CA ASP A 269 22.68 7.02 53.46
C ASP A 269 21.51 7.73 52.78
N ARG A 270 21.23 8.98 53.15
CA ARG A 270 20.23 9.83 52.48
C ARG A 270 20.66 10.16 51.05
N ALA A 271 21.89 10.62 50.86
CA ALA A 271 22.43 10.95 49.54
C ALA A 271 22.43 9.73 48.60
N TRP A 272 22.73 8.53 49.12
CA TRP A 272 22.66 7.26 48.38
C TRP A 272 21.24 6.95 47.87
N ARG A 273 20.21 7.10 48.72
CA ARG A 273 18.81 6.89 48.30
C ARG A 273 18.38 7.91 47.23
N THR A 274 18.73 9.17 47.42
CA THR A 274 18.39 10.24 46.47
C THR A 274 19.10 10.06 45.13
N LYS A 275 20.36 9.61 45.12
CA LYS A 275 21.11 9.22 43.91
C LYS A 275 20.41 8.11 43.12
N ILE A 276 19.95 7.06 43.80
CA ILE A 276 19.22 5.96 43.15
C ILE A 276 17.96 6.47 42.45
N VAL A 277 17.18 7.36 43.11
CA VAL A 277 15.98 7.95 42.51
C VAL A 277 16.30 8.76 41.25
N PHE A 278 17.37 9.55 41.26
CA PHE A 278 17.74 10.31 40.06
C PHE A 278 18.28 9.43 38.92
N TYR A 279 19.00 8.35 39.23
CA TYR A 279 19.43 7.39 38.21
C TYR A 279 18.26 6.60 37.62
N THR A 280 17.27 6.20 38.42
CA THR A 280 16.07 5.51 37.89
C THR A 280 15.23 6.42 36.99
N ILE A 281 15.04 7.69 37.36
CA ILE A 281 14.37 8.69 36.50
C ILE A 281 15.13 8.90 35.18
N THR A 282 16.46 9.02 35.25
CA THR A 282 17.31 9.18 34.06
C THR A 282 17.18 7.97 33.12
N GLY A 283 17.17 6.75 33.67
CA GLY A 283 16.98 5.51 32.89
C GLY A 283 15.62 5.43 32.21
N LEU A 284 14.54 5.80 32.90
CA LEU A 284 13.18 5.83 32.33
C LEU A 284 13.05 6.82 31.17
N LEU A 285 13.63 8.02 31.30
CA LEU A 285 13.64 9.02 30.24
C LEU A 285 14.44 8.57 29.01
N PHE A 286 15.53 7.82 29.21
CA PHE A 286 16.32 7.26 28.12
C PHE A 286 15.57 6.15 27.36
N VAL A 287 14.82 5.29 28.06
CA VAL A 287 13.95 4.30 27.42
C VAL A 287 12.85 4.99 26.60
N LEU A 288 12.27 6.07 27.13
CA LEU A 288 11.25 6.86 26.42
C LEU A 288 11.80 7.51 25.14
N LEU A 289 13.06 7.99 25.15
CA LEU A 289 13.75 8.45 23.94
C LEU A 289 13.90 7.33 22.89
N MET A 290 14.29 6.13 23.32
CA MET A 290 14.46 4.99 22.42
C MET A 290 13.13 4.54 21.79
N ILE A 291 12.04 4.54 22.57
CA ILE A 291 10.68 4.24 22.06
C ILE A 291 10.23 5.29 21.04
N SER A 292 10.45 6.57 21.34
CA SER A 292 10.12 7.67 20.42
C SER A 292 10.89 7.56 19.09
N ALA A 293 12.19 7.23 19.16
CA ALA A 293 13.03 7.02 17.97
C ALA A 293 12.58 5.80 17.15
N TYR A 294 12.26 4.68 17.81
CA TYR A 294 11.78 3.46 17.17
C TYR A 294 10.43 3.66 16.47
N TRP A 295 9.48 4.34 17.14
CA TRP A 295 8.16 4.65 16.57
C TRP A 295 8.25 5.51 15.31
N ASN A 296 9.15 6.50 15.33
CA ASN A 296 9.40 7.39 14.20
C ASN A 296 10.03 6.67 13.00
N SER A 297 10.90 5.68 13.25
CA SER A 297 11.52 4.87 12.19
C SER A 297 10.49 4.04 11.41
N LEU A 298 9.51 3.45 12.09
CA LEU A 298 8.48 2.61 11.46
C LEU A 298 7.42 3.39 10.66
N HIS A 299 7.09 4.61 11.06
CA HIS A 299 6.01 5.41 10.46
C HIS A 299 6.50 6.52 9.50
N SER A 300 7.74 6.43 9.02
CA SER A 300 8.26 7.43 8.08
C SER A 300 7.78 7.16 6.66
N THR A 301 6.70 7.84 6.24
CA THR A 301 6.25 7.90 4.85
C THR A 301 7.14 8.85 4.03
N ALA A 302 7.38 8.50 2.77
CA ALA A 302 8.44 9.01 1.88
C ALA A 302 8.36 10.49 1.44
N GLN A 303 7.64 11.37 2.14
CA GLN A 303 7.65 12.81 1.86
C GLN A 303 8.36 13.58 2.99
N PHE A 304 9.65 13.81 2.79
CA PHE A 304 10.48 14.61 3.69
C PHE A 304 9.99 16.07 3.68
N THR A 305 9.20 16.42 4.69
CA THR A 305 8.73 17.79 4.92
C THR A 305 9.51 18.38 6.09
N TRP A 306 10.19 19.51 5.89
CA TRP A 306 11.06 20.16 6.88
C TRP A 306 10.33 20.47 8.22
N GLN A 307 9.03 20.73 8.14
CA GLN A 307 8.14 20.96 9.28
C GLN A 307 7.92 19.71 10.15
N SER A 308 7.83 18.52 9.54
CA SER A 308 7.72 17.24 10.26
C SER A 308 9.02 16.85 10.94
N PHE A 309 10.16 17.26 10.37
CA PHE A 309 11.47 17.10 11.00
C PHE A 309 11.61 18.01 12.24
N ALA A 310 11.33 19.31 12.10
CA ALA A 310 11.50 20.27 13.21
C ALA A 310 10.62 19.96 14.43
N SER A 311 9.36 19.55 14.23
CA SER A 311 8.44 19.23 15.33
C SER A 311 8.87 17.98 16.11
N LYS A 312 9.39 16.96 15.40
CA LYS A 312 9.87 15.72 16.02
C LYS A 312 11.17 15.92 16.80
N TRP A 313 12.11 16.69 16.25
CA TRP A 313 13.39 16.97 16.91
C TRP A 313 13.26 17.87 18.15
N THR A 314 12.26 18.75 18.22
CA THR A 314 12.02 19.58 19.40
C THR A 314 11.73 18.74 20.65
N VAL A 315 10.95 17.65 20.49
CA VAL A 315 10.63 16.73 21.59
C VAL A 315 11.86 15.95 22.03
N THR A 316 12.67 15.46 21.08
CA THR A 316 13.93 14.76 21.37
C THR A 316 14.93 15.66 22.10
N ILE A 317 15.04 16.93 21.69
CA ILE A 317 15.90 17.94 22.32
C ILE A 317 15.45 18.20 23.77
N ALA A 318 14.14 18.35 24.00
CA ALA A 318 13.59 18.58 25.33
C ALA A 318 13.85 17.40 26.28
N ILE A 319 13.62 16.16 25.82
CA ILE A 319 13.86 14.98 26.65
C ILE A 319 15.37 14.77 26.87
N GLY A 320 16.21 15.03 25.85
CA GLY A 320 17.66 15.01 25.99
C GLY A 320 18.16 15.96 27.08
N ALA A 321 17.65 17.20 27.11
CA ALA A 321 17.98 18.17 28.15
C ALA A 321 17.61 17.68 29.56
N ALA A 322 16.43 17.05 29.71
CA ALA A 322 15.98 16.50 30.98
C ALA A 322 16.88 15.34 31.46
N VAL A 323 17.24 14.42 30.56
CA VAL A 323 18.17 13.31 30.86
C VAL A 323 19.52 13.84 31.34
N THR A 324 20.09 14.82 30.65
CA THR A 324 21.38 15.42 31.04
C THR A 324 21.29 16.10 32.42
N TYR A 325 20.20 16.80 32.71
CA TYR A 325 20.02 17.45 34.01
C TYR A 325 19.95 16.43 35.15
N PHE A 326 19.14 15.38 35.03
CA PHE A 326 19.01 14.38 36.08
C PHE A 326 20.27 13.52 36.27
N ALA A 327 21.00 13.23 35.18
CA ALA A 327 22.30 12.59 35.26
C ALA A 327 23.32 13.46 36.04
N ARG A 328 23.37 14.77 35.75
CA ARG A 328 24.24 15.71 36.48
C ARG A 328 23.85 15.81 37.96
N GLN A 329 22.57 15.78 38.27
CA GLN A 329 22.08 15.81 39.64
C GLN A 329 22.40 14.52 40.41
N ALA A 330 22.31 13.35 39.76
CA ALA A 330 22.71 12.08 40.35
C ALA A 330 24.22 12.04 40.66
N ALA A 331 25.05 12.52 39.74
CA ALA A 331 26.50 12.61 39.93
C ALA A 331 26.88 13.54 41.11
N ARG A 332 26.15 14.64 41.30
CA ARG A 332 26.37 15.53 42.45
C ARG A 332 26.04 14.85 43.79
N GLN A 333 24.98 14.04 43.85
CA GLN A 333 24.64 13.28 45.06
C GLN A 333 25.66 12.18 45.36
N GLU A 334 26.28 11.60 44.33
CA GLU A 334 27.35 10.63 44.49
C GLU A 334 28.62 11.23 45.10
N GLN A 335 28.95 12.48 44.77
CA GLN A 335 30.05 13.19 45.41
C GLN A 335 29.78 13.43 46.90
N ILE A 336 28.57 13.86 47.25
CA ILE A 336 28.13 14.08 48.65
C ILE A 336 28.15 12.77 49.45
N GLU A 337 27.74 11.66 48.84
CA GLU A 337 27.81 10.32 49.44
C GLU A 337 29.26 9.95 49.80
N ARG A 338 30.19 10.09 48.84
CA ARG A 338 31.60 9.73 49.02
C ARG A 338 32.30 10.59 50.07
N GLU A 339 32.06 11.91 50.05
CA GLU A 339 32.64 12.85 51.01
C GLU A 339 32.20 12.54 52.45
N ASN A 340 30.90 12.33 52.67
CA ASN A 340 30.39 12.02 54.01
C ASN A 340 30.81 10.62 54.49
N ARG A 341 30.90 9.64 53.60
CA ARG A 341 31.34 8.28 53.94
C ARG A 341 32.84 8.23 54.25
N ASN A 342 33.65 9.03 53.55
CA ASN A 342 35.06 9.21 53.90
C ASN A 342 35.24 9.91 55.25
N MET A 343 34.46 10.95 55.52
CA MET A 343 34.49 11.64 56.83
C MET A 343 34.05 10.70 57.96
N GLN A 344 33.01 9.89 57.74
CA GLN A 344 32.59 8.85 58.68
C GLN A 344 33.74 7.87 58.97
N LEU A 345 34.40 7.37 57.92
CA LEU A 345 35.52 6.44 58.07
C LEU A 345 36.71 7.09 58.78
N GLN A 346 37.02 8.36 58.46
CA GLN A 346 38.09 9.09 59.13
C GLN A 346 37.79 9.26 60.62
N ILE A 347 36.61 9.77 60.99
CA ILE A 347 36.21 9.96 62.40
C ILE A 347 36.20 8.63 63.16
N ALA A 348 35.70 7.56 62.55
CA ALA A 348 35.65 6.24 63.18
C ALA A 348 37.02 5.55 63.31
N THR A 349 38.01 5.96 62.51
CA THR A 349 39.36 5.35 62.54
C THR A 349 40.36 6.17 63.35
N ILE A 350 40.07 7.41 63.70
CA ILE A 350 40.98 8.29 64.44
C ILE A 350 41.43 7.68 65.77
N ASP A 351 40.53 7.09 66.56
CA ASP A 351 40.88 6.50 67.87
C ASP A 351 41.86 5.31 67.74
N PRO A 352 41.64 4.33 66.83
CA PRO A 352 42.61 3.26 66.57
C PRO A 352 44.00 3.72 66.10
N TYR A 353 44.10 4.79 65.31
CA TYR A 353 45.38 5.22 64.72
C TYR A 353 46.26 6.03 65.67
N ILE A 354 45.68 6.71 66.66
CA ILE A 354 46.43 7.53 67.64
C ILE A 354 46.80 6.76 68.91
N GLU A 355 46.33 5.51 69.02
CA GLU A 355 46.57 4.65 70.18
C GLU A 355 48.04 4.21 70.32
N ILE A 356 48.82 4.35 69.25
CA ILE A 356 50.26 4.02 69.18
C ILE A 356 51.15 5.12 69.79
N PHE A 357 50.64 6.35 69.99
CA PHE A 357 51.39 7.49 70.53
C PHE A 357 51.23 7.61 72.06
N GLU A 358 52.20 8.27 72.72
CA GLU A 358 52.16 8.57 74.17
C GLU A 358 50.97 9.49 74.52
N GLU A 359 50.46 9.43 75.76
CA GLU A 359 49.20 10.07 76.16
C GLU A 359 49.18 11.60 75.92
N ASP A 360 50.29 12.28 76.15
CA ASP A 360 50.41 13.73 75.97
C ASP A 360 50.35 14.12 74.48
N GLU A 361 50.98 13.35 73.60
CA GLU A 361 50.92 13.53 72.14
C GLU A 361 49.52 13.22 71.60
N ARG A 362 48.86 12.19 72.13
CA ARG A 362 47.48 11.83 71.77
C ARG A 362 46.49 12.96 72.05
N LYS A 363 46.67 13.66 73.16
CA LYS A 363 45.81 14.79 73.57
C LYS A 363 46.01 16.02 72.68
N GLU A 364 47.25 16.31 72.30
CA GLU A 364 47.57 17.39 71.36
C GLU A 364 47.07 17.10 69.94
N ILE A 365 47.24 15.86 69.45
CA ILE A 365 46.70 15.42 68.15
C ILE A 365 45.17 15.54 68.13
N LYS A 366 44.47 15.08 69.19
CA LYS A 366 43.00 15.24 69.30
C LYS A 366 42.58 16.70 69.28
N LYS A 367 43.32 17.59 69.96
CA LYS A 367 43.05 19.04 69.98
C LYS A 367 43.21 19.67 68.60
N GLN A 368 44.28 19.33 67.87
CA GLN A 368 44.50 19.80 66.49
C GLN A 368 43.48 19.23 65.50
N LEU A 369 43.01 18.00 65.71
CA LEU A 369 41.98 17.37 64.89
C LEU A 369 40.63 18.03 65.03
N VAL A 370 40.24 18.32 66.29
CA VAL A 370 39.03 19.05 66.62
C VAL A 370 39.12 20.43 65.96
N ASP A 371 40.25 21.14 66.11
CA ASP A 371 40.43 22.43 65.48
C ASP A 371 40.30 22.35 63.94
N ARG A 372 40.89 21.34 63.28
CA ARG A 372 40.79 21.13 61.82
C ARG A 372 39.38 20.75 61.33
N ILE A 373 38.65 19.92 62.07
CA ILE A 373 37.28 19.49 61.73
C ILE A 373 36.29 20.65 61.90
N PHE A 374 36.51 21.54 62.88
CA PHE A 374 35.60 22.65 63.18
C PHE A 374 35.98 23.99 62.52
N THR A 375 37.25 24.25 62.19
CA THR A 375 37.68 25.52 61.53
C THR A 375 37.68 25.48 60.01
N GLY A 376 37.49 24.31 59.38
CA GLY A 376 37.18 24.20 57.96
C GLY A 376 38.24 24.79 57.02
N VAL A 377 39.29 24.02 56.73
CA VAL A 377 40.16 24.33 55.59
C VAL A 377 39.40 23.92 54.32
N ARG A 378 38.78 24.92 53.68
CA ARG A 378 38.44 24.91 52.24
C ARG A 378 39.63 25.50 51.49
N PRO A 379 40.47 24.70 50.82
CA PRO A 379 41.25 25.16 49.71
C PRO A 379 40.76 24.48 48.43
N GLU A 380 40.73 25.29 47.39
CA GLU A 380 40.57 24.90 45.98
C GLU A 380 39.18 24.45 45.55
N SER A 381 38.51 25.42 44.95
CA SER A 381 37.83 25.23 43.68
C SER A 381 38.66 24.36 42.73
N SER A 382 38.41 23.05 42.70
CA SER A 382 38.83 22.23 41.58
C SER A 382 37.90 22.52 40.41
N LYS A 383 38.32 23.52 39.65
CA LYS A 383 37.84 23.92 38.32
C LYS A 383 38.10 22.84 37.25
N ASP A 384 38.23 21.56 37.63
CA ASP A 384 38.77 20.49 36.77
C ASP A 384 37.95 19.20 36.72
N SER A 385 36.77 19.14 37.36
CA SER A 385 35.86 18.00 37.20
C SER A 385 34.84 18.18 36.06
N GLU A 386 35.02 19.19 35.21
CA GLU A 386 34.13 19.42 34.05
C GLU A 386 34.64 18.78 32.75
N LYS A 387 35.77 18.05 32.77
CA LYS A 387 36.41 17.54 31.54
C LYS A 387 36.42 16.03 31.33
N ASN A 388 36.01 15.17 32.27
CA ASN A 388 36.03 13.72 32.07
C ASN A 388 34.94 12.95 32.85
N LEU A 389 33.68 13.27 32.57
CA LEU A 389 32.58 12.32 32.69
C LEU A 389 31.94 12.24 31.31
N GLY A 390 32.44 11.29 30.50
CA GLY A 390 32.11 11.16 29.09
C GLY A 390 30.62 10.94 28.87
N ILE A 391 29.94 11.98 28.39
CA ILE A 391 29.37 12.06 27.03
C ILE A 391 29.51 13.54 26.63
N SER A 392 30.26 13.81 25.55
CA SER A 392 30.50 15.17 25.05
C SER A 392 29.17 15.94 24.87
N PRO A 393 29.06 17.20 25.32
CA PRO A 393 27.84 17.98 25.14
C PRO A 393 27.62 18.20 23.66
N ILE A 394 26.56 17.58 23.13
CA ILE A 394 25.84 18.20 22.03
C ILE A 394 25.33 19.53 22.59
N ASP A 395 26.02 20.62 22.26
CA ASP A 395 25.63 21.99 22.60
C ASP A 395 24.23 22.25 22.03
N LEU A 396 23.19 21.96 22.83
CA LEU A 396 21.80 22.30 22.53
C LEU A 396 21.63 23.75 22.02
N PRO A 397 22.36 24.75 22.54
CA PRO A 397 22.28 26.12 21.99
C PRO A 397 22.76 26.20 20.53
N LYS A 398 23.86 25.50 20.17
CA LYS A 398 24.39 25.49 18.79
C LYS A 398 23.51 24.69 17.82
N LEU A 399 22.82 23.66 18.31
CA LEU A 399 21.84 22.91 17.51
C LEU A 399 20.58 23.72 17.23
N ILE A 400 20.08 24.44 18.23
CA ILE A 400 18.93 25.35 18.08
C ILE A 400 19.29 26.48 17.11
N ASP A 401 20.48 27.06 17.19
CA ASP A 401 20.96 28.07 16.22
C ASP A 401 21.20 27.51 14.81
N SER A 402 21.69 26.27 14.68
CA SER A 402 21.88 25.63 13.37
C SER A 402 20.55 25.32 12.68
N VAL A 403 19.55 24.86 13.43
CA VAL A 403 18.19 24.63 12.90
C VAL A 403 17.50 25.97 12.56
N GLY A 404 17.68 27.00 13.39
CA GLY A 404 17.16 28.34 13.15
C GLY A 404 17.74 29.02 11.90
N ASN A 405 19.04 28.81 11.63
CA ASN A 405 19.71 29.36 10.44
C ASN A 405 19.31 28.63 9.15
N VAL A 406 19.07 27.31 9.18
CA VAL A 406 18.60 26.56 8.00
C VAL A 406 17.14 26.93 7.65
N ILE A 407 16.30 27.27 8.63
CA ILE A 407 14.93 27.77 8.38
C ILE A 407 14.94 29.16 7.71
N LYS A 408 15.94 30.01 7.97
CA LYS A 408 16.07 31.34 7.33
C LYS A 408 16.61 31.29 5.90
N ILE A 409 17.33 30.24 5.50
CA ILE A 409 17.91 30.12 4.15
C ILE A 409 16.86 29.68 3.11
N ASN A 410 15.75 29.05 3.53
CA ASN A 410 14.68 28.59 2.62
C ASN A 410 13.49 29.55 2.48
N ASN A 411 13.58 30.76 3.05
CA ASN A 411 12.56 31.82 2.95
C ASN A 411 13.07 33.04 2.14
N LYS A 412 13.87 32.79 1.10
CA LYS A 412 14.24 33.76 0.08
C LYS A 412 14.02 33.20 -1.31
#